data_AF-A0A849ZXX5-F1
#
_entry.id   AF-A0A849ZXX5-F1
#
_cell.length_a   1.000
_cell.length_b   1.000
_cell.length_c   1.000
_cell.angle_alpha   90.00
_cell.angle_beta   90.00
_cell.angle_gamma   90.00
#
_symmetry.space_group_name_H-M   'P 1'
#
loop_
_entity.id
_entity.type
_entity.pdbx_description
1 polymer ?
#
loop_
_entity_poly.entity_id
_entity_poly.type
_entity_poly.pdbx_seq_one_letter_code
_entity_poly.pdbx_strand_id
1 'polypeptide(L)'
;MPTLDEITFQHPSEKEFARLLNFYGIRWEYEPRVFPLTRAADGRVLSAFAPDFYLPDQDLYIELTTQSTRLNNLKNRKVRRLQELYPTINIKLLNRRDLRGLAIKYAFPDPAASNTAEGHPRDHA
;
A
#
# COMPACT_ATOMS: atom_id res chain seq x y z
N MET A 1 5.74 -2.74 16.82
CA MET A 1 4.39 -2.54 16.23
C MET A 1 3.67 -1.52 17.08
N PRO A 2 2.93 -0.56 16.49
CA PRO A 2 2.17 0.41 17.28
C PRO A 2 1.02 -0.26 18.04
N THR A 3 0.67 0.29 19.20
CA THR A 3 -0.51 -0.16 19.96
C THR A 3 -1.77 0.31 19.23
N LEU A 4 -2.66 -0.61 18.86
CA LEU A 4 -3.81 -0.29 18.02
C LEU A 4 -4.84 0.64 18.67
N ASP A 5 -4.81 0.79 19.98
CA ASP A 5 -5.72 1.65 20.72
C ASP A 5 -5.23 3.10 20.79
N GLU A 6 -3.99 3.37 20.38
CA GLU A 6 -3.42 4.73 20.25
C GLU A 6 -3.73 5.34 18.87
N ILE A 7 -4.21 4.53 17.91
CA ILE A 7 -4.51 4.97 16.54
C ILE A 7 -6.01 5.17 16.37
N THR A 8 -6.39 6.36 15.90
CA THR A 8 -7.78 6.67 15.53
C THR A 8 -8.01 6.26 14.07
N PHE A 9 -8.51 5.04 13.87
CA PHE A 9 -8.86 4.55 12.54
C PHE A 9 -10.14 5.21 12.00
N GLN A 10 -10.14 5.60 10.73
CA GLN A 10 -11.30 6.18 10.06
C GLN A 10 -12.40 5.15 9.81
N HIS A 11 -12.03 3.89 9.56
CA HIS A 11 -12.97 2.80 9.37
C HIS A 11 -12.63 1.52 10.16
N PRO A 12 -13.65 0.74 10.60
CA PRO A 12 -13.42 -0.52 11.31
C PRO A 12 -12.54 -1.53 10.56
N SER A 13 -12.61 -1.54 9.22
CA SER A 13 -11.79 -2.42 8.38
C SER A 13 -10.30 -2.11 8.46
N GLU A 14 -9.92 -0.86 8.73
CA GLU A 14 -8.51 -0.48 8.90
C GLU A 14 -7.97 -1.06 10.20
N LYS A 15 -8.73 -0.93 11.31
CA LYS A 15 -8.37 -1.55 12.58
C LYS A 15 -8.26 -3.07 12.47
N GLU A 16 -9.19 -3.71 11.75
CA GLU A 16 -9.13 -5.15 11.49
C GLU A 16 -7.89 -5.54 10.67
N PHE A 17 -7.54 -4.78 9.65
CA PHE A 17 -6.36 -5.05 8.84
C PHE A 17 -5.07 -4.86 9.65
N ALA A 18 -4.97 -3.79 10.46
CA ALA A 18 -3.87 -3.56 11.37
C ALA A 18 -3.71 -4.71 12.40
N ARG A 19 -4.81 -5.25 12.92
CA ARG A 19 -4.79 -6.47 13.76
C ARG A 19 -4.20 -7.67 13.03
N LEU A 20 -4.59 -7.89 11.78
CA LEU A 20 -4.04 -8.99 10.98
C LEU A 20 -2.54 -8.80 10.74
N LEU A 21 -2.10 -7.61 10.36
CA LEU A 21 -0.68 -7.32 10.16
C LEU A 21 0.14 -7.56 11.44
N ASN A 22 -0.37 -7.11 12.60
CA ASN A 22 0.24 -7.39 13.90
C ASN A 22 0.29 -8.89 14.21
N PHE A 23 -0.81 -9.62 13.97
CA PHE A 23 -0.88 -11.06 14.22
C PHE A 23 0.16 -11.84 13.40
N TYR A 24 0.40 -11.42 12.16
CA TYR A 24 1.41 -12.01 11.28
C TYR A 24 2.82 -11.41 11.43
N GLY A 25 3.01 -10.44 12.34
CA GLY A 25 4.30 -9.80 12.58
C GLY A 25 4.81 -8.92 11.43
N ILE A 26 3.94 -8.51 10.51
CA ILE A 26 4.31 -7.66 9.36
C ILE A 26 4.48 -6.21 9.84
N ARG A 27 5.55 -5.53 9.45
CA ARG A 27 5.73 -4.11 9.79
C ARG A 27 4.82 -3.21 8.97
N TRP A 28 4.21 -2.21 9.62
CA TRP A 28 3.33 -1.26 8.96
C TRP A 28 3.27 0.11 9.62
N GLU A 29 2.83 1.09 8.84
CA GLU A 29 2.56 2.47 9.22
C GLU A 29 1.15 2.87 8.75
N TYR A 30 0.41 3.64 9.56
CA TYR A 30 -0.93 4.15 9.23
C TYR A 30 -0.83 5.55 8.61
N GLU A 31 -1.51 5.78 7.49
CA GLU A 31 -1.52 7.06 6.76
C GLU A 31 -0.15 7.76 6.70
N PRO A 32 0.91 7.04 6.29
CA PRO A 32 2.30 7.48 6.45
C PRO A 32 2.64 8.73 5.63
N ARG A 33 1.89 8.96 4.54
CA ARG A 33 2.21 9.99 3.56
C ARG A 33 0.99 10.41 2.74
N VAL A 34 0.91 11.71 2.50
CA VAL A 34 -0.06 12.32 1.58
C VAL A 34 0.65 12.69 0.27
N PHE A 35 0.06 12.30 -0.86
CA PHE A 35 0.55 12.56 -2.20
C PHE A 35 -0.36 13.55 -2.94
N PRO A 36 0.13 14.75 -3.29
CA PRO A 36 -0.60 15.67 -4.16
C PRO A 36 -0.79 15.09 -5.57
N LEU A 37 -2.04 15.03 -6.06
CA LEU A 37 -2.37 14.49 -7.39
C LEU A 37 -2.72 15.56 -8.42
N THR A 38 -3.20 16.71 -7.97
CA THR A 38 -3.56 17.83 -8.85
C THR A 38 -3.25 19.14 -8.15
N ARG A 39 -2.74 20.11 -8.92
CA ARG A 39 -2.46 21.47 -8.46
C ARG A 39 -3.16 22.48 -9.36
N ALA A 40 -3.59 23.59 -8.79
CA ALA A 40 -4.08 24.75 -9.53
C ALA A 40 -2.91 25.51 -10.18
N ALA A 41 -3.23 26.46 -11.06
CA ALA A 41 -2.23 27.29 -11.73
C ALA A 41 -1.38 28.13 -10.75
N ASP A 42 -1.92 28.44 -9.58
CA ASP A 42 -1.25 29.14 -8.47
C ASP A 42 -0.39 28.21 -7.59
N GLY A 43 -0.30 26.91 -7.92
CA GLY A 43 0.46 25.90 -7.19
C GLY A 43 -0.29 25.22 -6.03
N ARG A 44 -1.51 25.67 -5.68
CA ARG A 44 -2.32 25.09 -4.59
C ARG A 44 -2.75 23.66 -4.90
N VAL A 45 -2.63 22.75 -3.92
CA VAL A 45 -3.08 21.35 -4.08
C VAL A 45 -4.60 21.31 -4.14
N LEU A 46 -5.14 20.83 -5.26
CA LEU A 46 -6.58 20.66 -5.48
C LEU A 46 -7.07 19.27 -5.10
N SER A 47 -6.21 18.26 -5.26
CA SER A 47 -6.53 16.90 -4.83
C SER A 47 -5.27 16.19 -4.38
N ALA A 48 -5.44 15.34 -3.37
CA ALA A 48 -4.40 14.48 -2.85
C ALA A 48 -4.93 13.07 -2.61
N PHE A 49 -4.00 12.16 -2.37
CA PHE A 49 -4.22 10.78 -2.06
C PHE A 49 -3.33 10.37 -0.89
N ALA A 50 -3.93 9.82 0.15
CA ALA A 50 -3.24 9.32 1.33
C ALA A 50 -3.58 7.83 1.41
N PRO A 51 -2.61 6.93 1.12
CA PRO A 51 -2.84 5.50 1.28
C PRO A 51 -3.09 5.16 2.75
N ASP A 52 -4.03 4.26 3.01
CA ASP A 52 -4.38 3.85 4.38
C ASP A 52 -3.18 3.25 5.15
N PHE A 53 -2.32 2.47 4.48
CA PHE A 53 -1.16 1.82 5.10
C PHE A 53 0.09 1.84 4.22
N TYR A 54 1.26 1.71 4.84
CA TYR A 54 2.52 1.33 4.18
C TYR A 54 3.17 0.17 4.90
N LEU A 55 3.76 -0.75 4.13
CA LEU A 55 4.51 -1.90 4.59
C LEU A 55 5.99 -1.70 4.24
N PRO A 56 6.83 -1.25 5.19
CA PRO A 56 8.22 -0.85 4.90
C PRO A 56 9.10 -2.00 4.38
N ASP A 57 8.86 -3.23 4.82
CA ASP A 57 9.67 -4.39 4.41
C ASP A 57 9.47 -4.74 2.93
N GLN A 58 8.33 -4.37 2.35
CA GLN A 58 7.95 -4.66 0.98
C GLN A 58 7.93 -3.40 0.09
N ASP A 59 8.27 -2.24 0.66
CA ASP A 59 8.11 -0.92 0.05
C ASP A 59 6.76 -0.76 -0.66
N LEU A 60 5.67 -1.04 0.07
CA LEU A 60 4.33 -1.18 -0.51
C LEU A 60 3.28 -0.38 0.25
N TYR A 61 2.59 0.51 -0.47
CA TYR A 61 1.39 1.19 0.02
C TYR A 61 0.14 0.35 -0.22
N ILE A 62 -0.76 0.34 0.75
CA ILE A 62 -2.05 -0.35 0.70
C ILE A 62 -3.17 0.65 0.89
N GLU A 63 -4.17 0.55 0.03
CA GLU A 63 -5.42 1.28 0.14
C GLU A 63 -6.56 0.26 0.30
N LEU A 64 -7.29 0.33 1.41
CA LEU A 64 -8.44 -0.50 1.65
C LEU A 64 -9.65 0.00 0.85
N THR A 65 -10.39 -0.92 0.27
CA THR A 65 -11.70 -0.63 -0.29
C THR A 65 -12.79 -1.51 0.30
N THR A 66 -13.85 -0.84 0.76
CA THR A 66 -15.03 -1.46 1.38
C THR A 66 -16.31 -1.22 0.58
N GLN A 67 -16.26 -0.41 -0.51
CA GLN A 67 -17.45 0.24 -1.06
C GLN A 67 -17.75 -0.10 -2.53
N SER A 68 -18.95 0.31 -2.94
CA SER A 68 -19.59 0.04 -4.23
C SER A 68 -18.70 0.38 -5.45
N THR A 69 -19.03 -0.22 -6.60
CA THR A 69 -18.33 -0.04 -7.88
C THR A 69 -17.99 1.42 -8.21
N ARG A 70 -18.86 2.38 -7.86
CA ARG A 70 -18.66 3.81 -8.14
C ARG A 70 -17.50 4.42 -7.34
N LEU A 71 -17.37 4.09 -6.06
CA LEU A 71 -16.28 4.61 -5.21
C LEU A 71 -14.95 3.92 -5.52
N ASN A 72 -15.00 2.65 -5.90
CA ASN A 72 -13.84 1.95 -6.47
C ASN A 72 -13.32 2.65 -7.72
N ASN A 73 -14.19 3.11 -8.61
CA ASN A 73 -13.76 3.85 -9.80
C ASN A 73 -13.07 5.17 -9.48
N LEU A 74 -13.52 5.88 -8.44
CA LEU A 74 -12.87 7.12 -7.98
C LEU A 74 -11.49 6.83 -7.37
N LYS A 75 -11.39 5.82 -6.48
CA LYS A 75 -10.12 5.38 -5.89
C LYS A 75 -9.15 4.90 -6.97
N ASN A 76 -9.60 4.06 -7.92
CA ASN A 76 -8.81 3.60 -9.06
C ASN A 76 -8.27 4.76 -9.91
N ARG A 77 -9.07 5.79 -10.17
CA ARG A 77 -8.60 6.99 -10.88
C ARG A 77 -7.51 7.73 -10.11
N LYS A 78 -7.65 7.88 -8.79
CA LYS A 78 -6.61 8.50 -7.96
C LYS A 78 -5.32 7.66 -7.93
N VAL A 79 -5.44 6.34 -7.80
CA VAL A 79 -4.28 5.43 -7.83
C VAL A 79 -3.56 5.46 -9.18
N ARG A 80 -4.30 5.43 -10.30
CA ARG A 80 -3.71 5.60 -11.63
C ARG A 80 -2.97 6.93 -11.74
N ARG A 81 -3.59 8.02 -11.27
CA ARG A 81 -2.94 9.34 -11.27
C ARG A 81 -1.72 9.39 -10.36
N LEU A 82 -1.74 8.70 -9.22
CA LEU A 82 -0.59 8.55 -8.34
C LEU A 82 0.55 7.86 -9.08
N GLN A 83 0.27 6.75 -9.75
CA GLN A 83 1.28 5.98 -10.50
C GLN A 83 1.85 6.77 -11.70
N GLU A 84 1.04 7.60 -12.36
CA GLU A 84 1.51 8.51 -13.40
C GLU A 84 2.49 9.56 -12.87
N LEU A 85 2.22 10.12 -11.68
CA LEU A 85 3.02 11.19 -11.08
C LEU A 85 4.21 10.67 -10.27
N TYR A 86 4.08 9.47 -9.72
CA TYR A 86 5.03 8.84 -8.81
C TYR A 86 5.23 7.37 -9.23
N PRO A 87 5.91 7.11 -10.35
CA PRO A 87 5.99 5.78 -10.95
C PRO A 87 6.76 4.76 -10.10
N THR A 88 7.57 5.21 -9.15
CA THR A 88 8.31 4.36 -8.22
C THR A 88 7.47 3.90 -7.02
N ILE A 89 6.26 4.42 -6.85
CA ILE A 89 5.41 4.08 -5.71
C ILE A 89 4.65 2.78 -6.00
N ASN A 90 4.97 1.74 -5.24
CA ASN A 90 4.20 0.50 -5.26
C ASN A 90 2.94 0.68 -4.43
N ILE A 91 1.77 0.53 -5.05
CA ILE A 91 0.48 0.64 -4.37
C ILE A 91 -0.48 -0.46 -4.79
N LYS A 92 -1.24 -1.00 -3.83
CA LYS A 92 -2.31 -1.98 -4.09
C LYS A 92 -3.62 -1.55 -3.44
N LEU A 93 -4.71 -1.72 -4.19
CA LEU A 93 -6.07 -1.63 -3.68
C LEU A 93 -6.51 -3.02 -3.21
N LEU A 94 -6.97 -3.12 -1.96
CA LEU A 94 -7.43 -4.38 -1.38
C LEU A 94 -8.88 -4.30 -0.96
N ASN A 95 -9.68 -5.24 -1.43
CA ASN A 95 -11.02 -5.41 -0.90
C ASN A 95 -11.01 -6.28 0.38
N ARG A 96 -12.12 -6.29 1.12
CA ARG A 96 -12.26 -7.09 2.35
C ARG A 96 -11.96 -8.59 2.19
N ARG A 97 -12.22 -9.19 1.02
CA ARG A 97 -11.91 -10.61 0.74
C ARG A 97 -10.41 -10.82 0.53
N ASP A 98 -9.74 -9.87 -0.11
CA ASP A 98 -8.30 -9.94 -0.37
C ASP A 98 -7.46 -9.80 0.91
N LEU A 99 -7.99 -9.13 1.94
CA LEU A 99 -7.28 -8.89 3.21
C LEU A 99 -6.77 -10.16 3.88
N ARG A 100 -7.58 -11.23 3.89
CA ARG A 100 -7.19 -12.51 4.52
C ARG A 100 -6.11 -13.23 3.73
N GLY A 101 -6.20 -13.24 2.40
CA GLY A 101 -5.23 -13.94 1.56
C GLY A 101 -3.88 -13.24 1.50
N LEU A 102 -3.87 -11.90 1.54
CA LEU A 102 -2.66 -11.11 1.42
C LEU A 102 -1.80 -11.15 2.68
N ALA A 103 -2.44 -11.10 3.86
CA ALA A 103 -1.72 -11.19 5.13
C ALA A 103 -0.94 -12.51 5.20
N ILE A 104 -1.53 -13.62 4.76
CA ILE A 104 -0.84 -14.92 4.65
C ILE A 104 0.33 -14.84 3.65
N LYS A 105 0.11 -14.26 2.46
CA LYS A 105 1.16 -14.15 1.43
C LYS A 105 2.38 -13.34 1.90
N TYR A 106 2.18 -12.29 2.68
CA TYR A 106 3.29 -11.46 3.16
C TYR A 106 3.87 -11.93 4.50
N ALA A 107 3.10 -12.67 5.31
CA ALA A 107 3.61 -13.35 6.49
C ALA A 107 4.56 -14.49 6.13
N PHE A 108 4.30 -15.15 5.01
CA PHE A 108 5.08 -16.26 4.50
C PHE A 108 5.52 -15.94 3.06
N PRO A 109 6.54 -15.09 2.88
CA PRO A 109 7.11 -14.89 1.55
C PRO A 109 7.55 -16.26 1.04
N ASP A 110 7.02 -16.66 -0.12
CA ASP A 110 7.42 -17.90 -0.78
C ASP A 110 8.94 -17.87 -1.00
N PRO A 111 9.71 -18.80 -0.40
CA PRO A 111 11.17 -18.81 -0.54
C PRO A 111 11.62 -18.97 -1.99
N ALA A 112 10.74 -19.35 -2.92
CA ALA A 112 11.04 -19.44 -4.35
C ALA A 112 11.01 -18.08 -5.08
N ALA A 113 10.50 -17.00 -4.48
CA ALA A 113 10.37 -15.70 -5.15
C ALA A 113 11.60 -14.79 -5.03
N SER A 114 12.62 -15.19 -4.25
CA SER A 114 13.85 -14.42 -4.00
C SER A 114 15.05 -14.99 -4.76
N ASN A 115 14.94 -15.24 -6.06
CA ASN A 115 16.12 -15.43 -6.89
C ASN A 115 15.82 -15.09 -8.36
N THR A 116 16.18 -13.88 -8.80
CA THR A 116 16.76 -13.55 -10.13
C THR A 116 16.97 -12.04 -10.19
N ALA A 117 18.13 -11.58 -9.72
CA ALA A 117 18.79 -10.38 -10.23
C ALA A 117 20.19 -10.29 -9.62
N GLU A 118 21.13 -11.06 -10.15
CA GLU A 118 22.54 -10.65 -10.19
C GLU A 118 23.20 -11.35 -11.38
N GLY A 119 23.15 -10.66 -12.52
CA GLY A 119 24.05 -10.91 -13.62
C GLY A 119 25.43 -10.41 -13.21
N HIS A 120 26.41 -11.30 -13.14
CA HIS A 120 27.81 -10.95 -13.05
C HIS A 120 28.45 -11.34 -14.39
N PRO A 121 28.93 -10.40 -15.21
CA PRO A 121 29.76 -10.76 -16.34
C PRO A 121 31.14 -11.13 -15.77
N ARG A 122 31.63 -12.32 -16.11
CA ARG A 122 33.05 -12.62 -16.02
C ARG A 122 33.56 -12.89 -17.42
N ASP A 123 34.33 -11.94 -17.90
CA ASP A 123 35.31 -12.15 -18.97
C ASP A 123 36.35 -13.21 -18.57
N HIS A 124 37.10 -13.67 -19.59
CA HIS A 124 38.20 -14.63 -19.63
C HIS A 124 37.75 -16.05 -20.07
N ALA A 125 38.27 -16.63 -21.16
CA ALA A 125 39.43 -16.33 -22.00
C ALA A 125 39.22 -16.94 -23.41
#